data_AF-J9FHS8-F1
#
_entry.id   AF-J9FHS8-F1
#
_cell.length_a   1.000
_cell.length_b   1.000
_cell.length_c   1.000
_cell.angle_alpha   90.00
_cell.angle_beta   90.00
_cell.angle_gamma   90.00
#
_symmetry.space_group_name_H-M   'P 1'
#
loop_
_entity.id
_entity.type
_entity.pdbx_description
1 polymer ?
#
loop_
_entity_poly.entity_id
_entity_poly.type
_entity_poly.pdbx_seq_one_letter_code
_entity_poly.pdbx_strand_id
1 'polypeptide(L)' 'NNNEEKPIVAGLYINRLQQGIPLQADPSIKFAVKDFSLRRITKDLLTVDSPYNTYLNTGLPPGPIRIPTKKGLE' A
#
# COMPACT_ATOMS: atom_id res chain seq x y z
N ASN A 1 16.36 -0.81 4.47
CA ASN A 1 15.12 -1.13 5.20
C ASN A 1 15.23 -0.47 6.56
N ASN A 2 14.71 0.75 6.70
CA ASN A 2 14.84 1.53 7.94
C ASN A 2 13.74 1.09 8.91
N ASN A 3 14.15 0.50 10.04
CA ASN A 3 13.19 -0.04 11.00
C ASN A 3 12.61 1.02 11.94
N GLU A 4 13.30 2.14 12.11
CA GLU A 4 12.92 3.21 13.04
C GLU A 4 11.77 4.04 12.49
N GLU A 5 11.62 4.10 11.16
CA GLU A 5 10.53 4.82 10.48
C GLU A 5 9.22 4.05 10.45
N LYS A 6 9.24 2.73 10.70
CA LYS A 6 8.05 1.87 10.58
C LYS A 6 6.87 2.31 11.45
N PRO A 7 7.04 2.69 12.73
CA PRO A 7 5.93 3.16 13.54
C PRO A 7 5.31 4.45 13.00
N ILE A 8 6.13 5.34 12.43
CA ILE A 8 5.67 6.60 11.83
C ILE A 8 4.85 6.31 10.57
N VAL A 9 5.35 5.42 9.70
CA VAL A 9 4.64 4.99 8.49
C VAL A 9 3.33 4.27 8.85
N ALA A 10 3.32 3.43 9.90
CA ALA A 10 2.10 2.78 10.40
C ALA A 10 1.08 3.82 10.87
N GLY A 11 1.51 4.81 11.68
CA GLY A 11 0.66 5.90 12.15
C GLY A 11 0.05 6.71 10.99
N LEU A 12 0.83 7.01 9.94
CA LEU A 12 0.32 7.67 8.73
C LEU A 12 -0.85 6.90 8.10
N TYR A 13 -0.69 5.59 7.88
CA TYR A 13 -1.74 4.78 7.25
C TYR A 13 -2.97 4.59 8.14
N ILE A 14 -2.78 4.44 9.47
CA ILE A 14 -3.88 4.36 10.43
C ILE A 14 -4.70 5.66 10.42
N ASN A 15 -4.02 6.82 10.42
CA ASN A 15 -4.69 8.12 10.36
C ASN A 15 -5.49 8.29 9.07
N ARG A 16 -4.92 7.93 7.92
CA ARG A 16 -5.63 7.97 6.63
C ARG A 16 -6.86 7.05 6.64
N LEU A 17 -6.70 5.83 7.16
CA LEU A 17 -7.79 4.86 7.25
C LEU A 17 -8.95 5.39 8.11
N GLN A 18 -8.65 5.98 9.27
CA GLN A 18 -9.67 6.57 10.16
C GLN A 18 -10.39 7.77 9.53
N GLN A 19 -9.69 8.53 8.68
CA GLN A 19 -10.25 9.69 7.99
C GLN A 19 -10.90 9.36 6.63
N GLY A 20 -10.91 8.10 6.22
CA GLY A 20 -11.43 7.69 4.91
C GLY A 20 -10.59 8.19 3.73
N ILE A 21 -9.35 8.59 3.97
CA ILE A 21 -8.42 9.06 2.93
C ILE A 21 -7.81 7.81 2.24
N PRO A 22 -7.70 7.80 0.89
CA PRO A 22 -7.01 6.73 0.18
C PRO A 22 -5.59 6.52 0.69
N LEU A 23 -5.15 5.26 0.82
CA LEU A 23 -3.83 4.98 1.39
C LEU A 23 -2.70 5.38 0.43
N GLN A 24 -2.94 5.28 -0.88
CA GLN A 24 -1.99 5.66 -1.95
C GLN A 24 -0.62 4.99 -1.80
N ALA A 25 -0.62 3.67 -1.68
CA ALA A 25 0.59 2.87 -1.50
C ALA A 25 1.03 2.22 -2.82
N ASP A 26 2.16 2.67 -3.39
CA ASP A 26 2.77 2.09 -4.60
C ASP A 26 2.91 0.54 -4.58
N PRO A 27 3.29 -0.10 -3.45
CA PRO A 27 3.36 -1.57 -3.39
C PRO A 27 2.02 -2.26 -3.67
N SER A 28 0.89 -1.59 -3.41
CA SER A 28 -0.43 -2.15 -3.67
C SER A 28 -0.75 -2.15 -5.17
N ILE A 29 -0.32 -1.13 -5.92
CA ILE A 29 -0.40 -1.10 -7.40
C ILE A 29 0.47 -2.19 -8.00
N LYS A 30 1.70 -2.32 -7.52
CA LYS A 30 2.63 -3.36 -7.98
C LYS A 30 2.05 -4.76 -7.80
N PHE A 31 1.33 -4.98 -6.70
CA PHE A 31 0.61 -6.23 -6.45
C PHE A 31 -0.62 -6.38 -7.38
N ALA A 32 -1.39 -5.31 -7.59
CA ALA A 32 -2.56 -5.29 -8.47
C ALA A 32 -2.23 -5.70 -9.91
N VAL A 33 -1.11 -5.19 -10.46
CA VAL A 33 -0.67 -5.49 -11.83
C VAL A 33 0.10 -6.81 -11.95
N LYS A 34 0.44 -7.44 -10.82
CA LYS A 34 1.22 -8.69 -10.72
C LYS A 34 2.58 -8.67 -11.45
N ASP A 35 3.10 -7.48 -11.76
CA ASP A 35 4.41 -7.30 -12.36
C ASP A 35 5.42 -6.83 -11.30
N PHE A 36 6.15 -7.80 -10.76
CA PHE A 36 7.14 -7.55 -9.74
C PHE A 36 8.49 -7.02 -10.29
N SER A 37 8.66 -7.01 -11.62
CA SER A 37 9.84 -6.46 -12.28
C SER A 37 9.81 -4.93 -12.36
N LEU A 38 8.63 -4.32 -12.24
CA LEU A 38 8.44 -2.87 -12.25
C LEU A 38 9.29 -2.19 -11.18
N ARG A 39 10.16 -1.29 -11.63
CA ARG A 39 10.98 -0.43 -10.75
C ARG A 39 10.33 0.92 -10.45
N ARG A 40 9.39 1.34 -11.30
CA ARG A 40 8.69 2.63 -11.18
C ARG A 40 7.21 2.43 -11.50
N ILE A 41 6.35 3.02 -10.68
CA ILE A 41 4.92 3.13 -10.97
C ILE A 41 4.71 4.41 -11.77
N THR A 42 4.19 4.29 -12.98
CA THR A 42 3.82 5.43 -13.83
C THR A 42 2.41 5.89 -13.50
N LYS A 43 2.04 7.10 -13.94
CA LYS A 43 0.70 7.64 -13.71
C LYS A 43 -0.40 6.75 -14.30
N ASP A 44 -0.13 6.12 -15.44
CA ASP A 44 -1.08 5.21 -16.09
C ASP A 44 -1.36 3.96 -15.26
N LEU A 45 -0.41 3.51 -14.44
CA LEU A 45 -0.61 2.36 -13.55
C LEU A 45 -1.47 2.72 -12.33
N LEU A 46 -1.60 4.01 -11.98
CA LEU A 46 -2.41 4.45 -10.85
C LEU A 46 -3.91 4.33 -11.13
N THR A 47 -4.31 4.26 -12.41
CA THR A 47 -5.72 4.14 -12.83
C THR A 47 -6.16 2.70 -13.08
N VAL A 48 -5.31 1.71 -12.76
CA VAL A 48 -5.65 0.29 -12.92
C VAL A 48 -6.84 -0.08 -12.05
N ASP A 49 -7.88 -0.64 -12.68
CA ASP A 49 -9.04 -1.16 -11.95
C ASP A 49 -8.69 -2.46 -11.25
N SER A 50 -8.59 -2.40 -9.92
CA SER A 50 -8.28 -3.54 -9.06
C SER A 50 -8.70 -3.23 -7.64
N PRO A 51 -9.26 -4.20 -6.89
CA PRO A 51 -9.61 -3.98 -5.49
C PRO A 51 -8.36 -3.77 -4.60
N TYR A 52 -7.16 -4.05 -5.10
CA TYR A 52 -5.88 -3.77 -4.42
C TYR A 52 -5.33 -2.37 -4.73
N ASN A 53 -5.95 -1.62 -5.64
CA ASN A 53 -5.53 -0.27 -5.96
C ASN A 53 -5.99 0.70 -4.84
N THR A 54 -5.04 1.10 -4.00
CA THR A 54 -5.28 2.03 -2.88
C THR A 54 -5.25 3.51 -3.26
N TYR A 55 -5.08 3.83 -4.55
CA TYR A 55 -5.29 5.16 -5.12
C TYR A 55 -6.76 5.38 -5.48
N LEU A 56 -7.45 4.34 -5.96
CA LEU A 56 -8.85 4.40 -6.36
C LEU A 56 -9.81 3.99 -5.23
N ASN A 57 -9.44 2.96 -4.46
CA ASN A 57 -10.28 2.45 -3.37
C ASN A 57 -9.83 3.01 -2.02
N THR A 58 -10.77 3.51 -1.25
CA THR A 58 -10.54 3.89 0.15
C THR A 58 -10.58 2.66 1.05
N GLY A 59 -9.94 2.76 2.22
CA GLY A 59 -9.88 1.66 3.17
C GLY A 59 -8.71 0.69 2.91
N LEU A 60 -8.80 -0.49 3.53
CA LEU A 60 -7.82 -1.55 3.36
C LEU A 60 -8.14 -2.38 2.10
N PRO A 61 -7.11 -2.87 1.37
CA PRO A 61 -7.34 -3.83 0.30
C PRO A 61 -7.93 -5.15 0.84
N PRO A 62 -8.53 -6.01 -0.01
CA PRO A 62 -9.19 -7.25 0.42
C PRO A 62 -8.30 -8.22 1.21
N GLY A 63 -6.98 -8.10 1.08
CA GLY A 63 -6.04 -8.93 1.81
C GLY A 63 -4.62 -8.35 1.81
N PRO A 64 -3.70 -9.00 2.54
CA PRO A 64 -2.31 -8.57 2.59
C PRO A 64 -1.61 -8.77 1.25
N ILE A 65 -0.74 -7.82 0.87
CA ILE A 65 0.08 -7.89 -0.35
C ILE A 65 1.45 -8.58 -0.12
N ARG A 66 1.81 -8.82 1.15
CA ARG A 66 3.04 -9.49 1.57
C ARG A 66 2.89 -10.05 2.99
N ILE A 67 3.64 -11.10 3.30
CA ILE A 67 3.79 -11.62 4.66
C ILE A 67 4.60 -10.60 5.49
N PRO A 68 4.07 -10.11 6.63
CA PRO A 68 4.78 -9.18 7.48
C PRO A 68 5.96 -9.85 8.19
N THR A 69 7.01 -9.09 8.49
CA THR A 69 8.08 -9.55 9.38
C THR A 69 7.69 -9.31 10.83
N LYS A 70 8.34 -9.99 11.79
CA LYS A 70 8.08 -9.80 13.23
C LYS A 70 8.12 -8.32 13.64
N LYS A 71 9.15 -7.59 13.19
CA LYS A 71 9.32 -6.14 13.44
C LYS A 71 8.33 -5.24 12.67
N GLY A 72 7.46 -5.79 11.83
CA GLY A 72 6.35 -5.06 11.22
C GLY A 72 5.02 -5.29 11.94
N LEU A 73 4.98 -6.23 12.90
CA LEU A 73 3.82 -6.54 13.74
C LEU A 73 3.95 -5.92 15.14
N GLU A 74 5.18 -5.80 15.63
CA GLU A 74 5.55 -5.05 16.85
C GLU A 74 5.48 -3.54 16.62
#